data_AF-A0A2S8B2B2-F1
#
_entry.id   AF-A0A2S8B2B2-F1
#
_cell.length_a   1.000
_cell.length_b   1.000
_cell.length_c   1.000
_cell.angle_alpha   90.00
_cell.angle_beta   90.00
_cell.angle_gamma   90.00
#
_symmetry.space_group_name_H-M   'P 1'
#
loop_
_entity.id
_entity.type
_entity.pdbx_description
1 polymer ?
#
loop_
_entity_poly.entity_id
_entity_poly.type
_entity_poly.pdbx_seq_one_letter_code
_entity_poly.pdbx_strand_id
1 'polypeptide(L)'
;MAMAARTKHDALFKGAWRGRALPWLLGASLLGVAPPVAAHEAGPPAVMRAEIDNLAGAIDAAKAARLDTSQGRVLLVLDIDNTLLTMPQYLGGDRWFNHHVSRIAAGTDPDFADVSALIAAQTALFGLASMEPTQPDIPELLSEARAAGVDLFLLSARGPDLYDATRRELDRNAIRFDAPYACAFFLCTGNGVYGDREIRAALAAIGENPPASPYRNILIRDGVMLVAGQDKGVMLKLLMAAIGGRGYAGVVVADDGQRNIDALAASGNPVPLSLFHYRRIDTAVTAAEDREAQARLRALRAVLCPALQTAFCPQHRPVRRGAGK
;
A
#
# COMPACT_ATOMS: atom_id res chain seq x y z
N MET A 1 15.39 -38.87 43.22
CA MET A 1 16.86 -38.89 43.06
C MET A 1 17.26 -37.55 42.46
N ALA A 2 17.53 -36.56 43.33
CA ALA A 2 18.87 -36.18 43.82
C ALA A 2 19.57 -35.27 42.78
N MET A 3 19.49 -33.94 42.96
CA MET A 3 20.46 -33.07 43.67
C MET A 3 21.72 -32.79 42.84
N ALA A 4 21.91 -31.54 42.40
CA ALA A 4 22.78 -30.49 43.00
C ALA A 4 24.21 -30.55 42.44
N ALA A 5 24.88 -29.46 42.04
CA ALA A 5 25.39 -28.33 42.83
C ALA A 5 25.85 -27.19 41.86
N ARG A 6 25.62 -25.89 42.13
CA ARG A 6 26.43 -24.95 42.98
C ARG A 6 27.89 -24.85 42.48
N THR A 7 28.50 -23.68 42.25
CA THR A 7 28.63 -22.51 43.14
C THR A 7 29.12 -21.23 42.41
N LYS A 8 28.69 -20.06 42.91
CA LYS A 8 29.41 -18.78 42.87
C LYS A 8 30.42 -18.76 44.02
N HIS A 9 31.58 -18.13 43.86
CA HIS A 9 32.32 -17.51 44.97
C HIS A 9 33.25 -16.37 44.50
N ASP A 10 33.17 -15.28 45.26
CA ASP A 10 33.97 -14.05 45.21
C ASP A 10 35.45 -14.26 45.59
N ALA A 11 36.32 -13.40 45.04
CA ALA A 11 37.59 -12.99 45.65
C ALA A 11 37.92 -11.57 45.13
N LEU A 12 37.74 -10.49 45.89
CA LEU A 12 38.66 -9.94 46.90
C LEU A 12 40.14 -9.93 46.45
N PHE A 13 40.58 -8.80 45.91
CA PHE A 13 41.99 -8.40 45.92
C PHE A 13 42.15 -7.03 46.59
N LYS A 14 42.71 -7.04 47.80
CA LYS A 14 43.33 -5.90 48.47
C LYS A 14 44.77 -5.80 47.97
N GLY A 15 45.20 -4.62 47.56
CA GLY A 15 46.59 -4.32 47.23
C GLY A 15 46.89 -2.85 47.43
N ALA A 16 47.48 -2.52 48.57
CA ALA A 16 47.93 -1.18 48.92
C ALA A 16 49.28 -0.88 48.23
N TRP A 17 49.43 0.31 47.63
CA TRP A 17 50.72 0.90 47.34
C TRP A 17 50.77 2.35 47.81
N ARG A 18 51.87 2.65 48.52
CA ARG A 18 52.17 3.90 49.22
C ARG A 18 52.79 4.92 48.25
N GLY A 19 52.39 6.17 48.42
CA GLY A 19 53.30 7.32 48.49
C GLY A 19 53.78 7.93 47.17
N ARG A 20 53.36 9.16 46.91
CA ARG A 20 54.17 10.38 47.09
C ARG A 20 53.33 11.60 46.70
N ALA A 21 53.26 12.56 47.61
CA ALA A 21 52.74 13.89 47.33
C ALA A 21 53.81 14.71 46.60
N LEU A 22 53.40 15.43 45.56
CA LEU A 22 54.02 16.69 45.15
C LEU A 22 52.91 17.61 44.60
N PRO A 23 52.96 18.94 44.85
CA PRO A 23 51.85 19.85 44.61
C PRO A 23 51.97 20.56 43.25
N TRP A 24 50.99 21.44 42.97
CA TRP A 24 50.97 22.52 41.96
C TRP A 24 50.37 22.20 40.58
N LEU A 25 49.08 22.55 40.39
CA LEU A 25 48.61 23.72 39.62
C LEU A 25 47.15 23.50 39.20
N LEU A 26 46.24 24.23 39.86
CA LEU A 26 44.86 24.41 39.43
C LEU A 26 44.86 25.25 38.14
N GLY A 27 45.01 24.59 36.99
CA GLY A 27 44.61 25.13 35.70
C GLY A 27 43.12 24.90 35.51
N ALA A 28 42.30 25.89 35.85
CA ALA A 28 40.89 25.91 35.45
C ALA A 28 40.82 26.05 33.92
N SER A 29 40.92 24.93 33.20
CA SER A 29 40.53 24.88 31.80
C SER A 29 39.01 24.93 31.76
N LEU A 30 38.49 26.11 31.41
CA LEU A 30 37.14 26.27 30.88
C LEU A 30 37.08 25.50 29.56
N LEU A 31 36.90 24.18 29.64
CA LEU A 31 36.33 23.42 28.54
C LEU A 31 34.91 23.96 28.37
N GLY A 32 34.77 24.91 27.45
CA GLY A 32 33.48 25.36 26.99
C GLY A 32 32.69 24.16 26.52
N VAL A 33 31.70 23.76 27.33
CA VAL A 33 30.62 22.89 26.87
C VAL A 33 29.95 23.66 25.76
N ALA A 34 30.21 23.27 24.51
CA ALA A 34 29.44 23.76 23.39
C ALA A 34 27.96 23.53 23.74
N PRO A 35 27.10 24.56 23.67
CA PRO A 35 25.69 24.35 23.92
C PRO A 35 25.19 23.24 22.98
N PRO A 36 24.30 22.34 23.44
CA PRO A 36 23.69 21.38 22.53
C PRO A 36 23.12 22.18 21.36
N VAL A 37 23.60 21.86 20.15
CA VAL A 37 22.96 22.34 18.92
C VAL A 37 21.52 21.91 19.07
N ALA A 38 20.64 22.89 19.29
CA ALA A 38 19.21 22.65 19.34
C ALA A 38 18.87 21.88 18.08
N ALA A 39 18.43 20.62 18.24
CA ALA A 39 17.82 19.90 17.15
C ALA A 39 16.72 20.84 16.64
N HIS A 40 16.89 21.38 15.45
CA HIS A 40 15.79 22.02 14.75
C HIS A 40 14.70 20.96 14.75
N GLU A 41 13.61 21.19 15.47
CA GLU A 41 12.37 20.46 15.23
C GLU A 41 12.02 20.77 13.78
N ALA A 42 12.48 19.90 12.89
CA ALA A 42 12.05 19.93 11.51
C ALA A 42 10.53 19.80 11.58
N GLY A 43 9.83 20.80 11.06
CA GLY A 43 8.39 20.75 10.93
C GLY A 43 7.94 19.45 10.24
N PRO A 44 6.65 19.09 10.35
CA PRO A 44 6.15 17.89 9.71
C PRO A 44 6.56 17.87 8.23
N PRO A 45 6.93 16.70 7.67
CA PRO A 45 7.36 16.60 6.29
C PRO A 45 6.38 17.25 5.33
N ALA A 46 6.90 17.96 4.33
CA ALA A 46 6.07 18.70 3.38
C ALA A 46 5.17 17.77 2.56
N VAL A 47 3.92 18.20 2.32
CA VAL A 47 2.97 17.51 1.45
C VAL A 47 2.56 18.45 0.33
N MET A 48 2.91 18.09 -0.91
CA MET A 48 2.47 18.76 -2.13
C MET A 48 1.36 17.94 -2.79
N ARG A 49 0.36 18.64 -3.37
CA ARG A 49 -0.75 18.02 -4.10
C ARG A 49 -0.91 18.68 -5.46
N ALA A 50 -1.14 17.88 -6.49
CA ALA A 50 -1.45 18.33 -7.83
C ALA A 50 -2.43 17.38 -8.52
N GLU A 51 -3.13 17.88 -9.53
CA GLU A 51 -3.92 17.05 -10.44
C GLU A 51 -3.19 16.89 -11.77
N ILE A 52 -3.29 15.71 -12.38
CA ILE A 52 -2.67 15.39 -13.67
C ILE A 52 -3.58 14.49 -14.52
N ASP A 53 -3.56 14.66 -15.84
CA ASP A 53 -4.22 13.75 -16.78
C ASP A 53 -3.22 12.89 -17.57
N ASN A 54 -1.93 13.11 -17.34
CA ASN A 54 -0.83 12.36 -17.91
C ASN A 54 0.16 11.95 -16.81
N LEU A 55 0.40 10.64 -16.69
CA LEU A 55 1.25 10.04 -15.67
C LEU A 55 2.70 10.54 -15.75
N ALA A 56 3.13 11.04 -16.91
CA ALA A 56 4.42 11.70 -17.09
C ALA A 56 4.67 12.79 -16.05
N GLY A 57 3.63 13.53 -15.61
CA GLY A 57 3.80 14.59 -14.60
C GLY A 57 4.32 14.06 -13.26
N ALA A 58 3.81 12.93 -12.78
CA ALA A 58 4.30 12.30 -11.56
C ALA A 58 5.71 11.69 -11.75
N ILE A 59 5.97 11.13 -12.92
CA ILE A 59 7.25 10.50 -13.24
C ILE A 59 8.37 11.52 -13.40
N ASP A 60 8.11 12.66 -14.05
CA ASP A 60 9.03 13.78 -14.15
C ASP A 60 9.30 14.41 -12.79
N ALA A 61 8.28 14.52 -11.92
CA ALA A 61 8.48 14.96 -10.54
C ALA A 61 9.40 14.00 -9.76
N ALA A 62 9.24 12.69 -9.93
CA ALA A 62 10.12 11.70 -9.29
C ALA A 62 11.56 11.76 -9.82
N LYS A 63 11.73 11.91 -11.14
CA LYS A 63 13.03 12.10 -11.81
C LYS A 63 13.72 13.37 -11.33
N ALA A 64 13.00 14.49 -11.29
CA ALA A 64 13.52 15.78 -10.82
C ALA A 64 13.96 15.69 -9.36
N ALA A 65 13.09 15.16 -8.48
CA ALA A 65 13.43 14.94 -7.08
C ALA A 65 14.69 14.06 -6.92
N ARG A 66 14.85 13.04 -7.78
CA ARG A 66 16.02 12.15 -7.73
C ARG A 66 17.32 12.86 -8.11
N LEU A 67 17.27 13.78 -9.08
CA LEU A 67 18.42 14.59 -9.51
C LEU A 67 18.83 15.60 -8.44
N ASP A 68 17.87 16.17 -7.73
CA ASP A 68 18.12 17.17 -6.67
C ASP A 68 18.70 16.55 -5.39
N THR A 69 18.50 15.24 -5.18
CA THR A 69 18.92 14.55 -3.96
C THR A 69 20.32 13.96 -4.08
N SER A 70 21.31 14.60 -3.46
CA SER A 70 22.69 14.11 -3.39
C SER A 70 22.94 13.01 -2.35
N GLN A 71 21.96 12.73 -1.47
CA GLN A 71 22.14 11.84 -0.31
C GLN A 71 20.97 10.86 -0.04
N GLY A 72 19.93 10.81 -0.88
CA GLY A 72 18.75 9.96 -0.64
C GLY A 72 18.13 9.40 -1.92
N ARG A 73 17.39 8.30 -1.79
CA ARG A 73 16.61 7.69 -2.90
C ARG A 73 15.26 8.39 -3.03
N VAL A 74 14.59 8.21 -4.17
CA VAL A 74 13.20 8.62 -4.36
C VAL A 74 12.36 7.38 -4.63
N LEU A 75 11.21 7.29 -3.96
CA LEU A 75 10.23 6.23 -4.19
C LEU A 75 9.08 6.79 -5.02
N LEU A 76 8.78 6.15 -6.13
CA LEU A 76 7.55 6.36 -6.88
C LEU A 76 6.57 5.24 -6.50
N VAL A 77 5.39 5.63 -6.02
CA VAL A 77 4.30 4.72 -5.67
C VAL A 77 3.14 4.96 -6.61
N LEU A 78 2.68 3.92 -7.29
CA LEU A 78 1.59 4.04 -8.26
C LEU A 78 0.42 3.14 -7.86
N ASP A 79 -0.79 3.68 -7.91
CA ASP A 79 -1.97 2.83 -7.96
C ASP A 79 -2.02 2.02 -9.26
N ILE A 80 -2.88 0.99 -9.30
CA ILE A 80 -3.04 0.11 -10.45
C ILE A 80 -4.30 0.48 -11.24
N ASP A 81 -5.47 0.48 -10.61
CA ASP A 81 -6.77 0.56 -11.31
C ASP A 81 -7.03 2.00 -11.77
N ASN A 82 -7.33 2.21 -13.05
CA ASN A 82 -7.44 3.53 -13.69
C ASN A 82 -6.22 4.45 -13.53
N THR A 83 -5.10 3.95 -12.99
CA THR A 83 -3.82 4.66 -12.94
C THR A 83 -2.84 4.03 -13.92
N LEU A 84 -2.51 2.75 -13.73
CA LEU A 84 -1.66 1.98 -14.64
C LEU A 84 -2.45 1.16 -15.65
N LEU A 85 -3.52 0.53 -15.20
CA LEU A 85 -4.36 -0.37 -15.98
C LEU A 85 -5.81 0.03 -15.82
N THR A 86 -6.57 -0.01 -16.90
CA THR A 86 -8.02 0.18 -16.86
C THR A 86 -8.75 -0.99 -17.49
N MET A 87 -9.99 -1.19 -17.08
CA MET A 87 -10.90 -2.12 -17.73
C MET A 87 -11.48 -1.43 -18.96
N PRO A 88 -11.34 -1.99 -20.17
CA PRO A 88 -11.85 -1.35 -21.39
C PRO A 88 -13.38 -1.28 -21.41
N GLN A 89 -14.05 -2.10 -20.60
CA GLN A 89 -15.49 -2.07 -20.37
C GLN A 89 -15.86 -1.54 -18.99
N TYR A 90 -17.07 -0.96 -18.88
CA TYR A 90 -17.65 -0.54 -17.60
C TYR A 90 -17.81 -1.71 -16.61
N LEU A 91 -18.41 -2.83 -17.03
CA LEU A 91 -18.66 -3.99 -16.16
C LEU A 91 -17.37 -4.54 -15.53
N GLY A 92 -17.31 -4.54 -14.19
CA GLY A 92 -16.18 -5.03 -13.41
C GLY A 92 -15.08 -4.00 -13.17
N GLY A 93 -15.09 -2.87 -13.87
CA GLY A 93 -14.18 -1.77 -13.64
C GLY A 93 -14.46 -1.01 -12.34
N ASP A 94 -13.55 -0.13 -11.96
CA ASP A 94 -13.67 0.68 -10.74
C ASP A 94 -14.92 1.57 -10.73
N ARG A 95 -15.27 2.21 -11.87
CA ARG A 95 -16.52 3.00 -12.00
C ARG A 95 -17.77 2.18 -11.68
N TRP A 96 -17.80 0.93 -12.15
CA TRP A 96 -18.90 0.01 -11.90
C TRP A 96 -18.97 -0.40 -10.43
N PHE A 97 -17.83 -0.72 -9.84
CA PHE A 97 -17.74 -1.04 -8.42
C PHE A 97 -18.20 0.12 -7.54
N ASN A 98 -17.67 1.33 -7.76
CA ASN A 98 -17.99 2.49 -6.95
C ASN A 98 -19.45 2.93 -7.09
N HIS A 99 -20.03 2.82 -8.29
CA HIS A 99 -21.47 3.02 -8.50
C HIS A 99 -22.31 2.06 -7.63
N HIS A 100 -22.01 0.77 -7.65
CA HIS A 100 -22.72 -0.22 -6.85
C HIS A 100 -22.47 -0.04 -5.34
N VAL A 101 -21.25 0.34 -4.91
CA VAL A 101 -20.98 0.67 -3.49
C VAL A 101 -21.89 1.80 -3.01
N SER A 102 -22.01 2.89 -3.78
CA SER A 102 -22.89 4.02 -3.42
C SER A 102 -24.36 3.59 -3.36
N ARG A 103 -24.81 2.73 -4.26
CA ARG A 103 -26.19 2.22 -4.28
C ARG A 103 -26.48 1.27 -3.13
N ILE A 104 -25.53 0.39 -2.78
CA ILE A 104 -25.62 -0.52 -1.62
C ILE A 104 -25.72 0.31 -0.35
N ALA A 105 -24.87 1.34 -0.19
CA ALA A 105 -24.92 2.24 0.96
C ALA A 105 -26.26 2.98 1.08
N ALA A 106 -26.89 3.31 -0.06
CA ALA A 106 -28.22 3.90 -0.12
C ALA A 106 -29.38 2.88 0.00
N GLY A 107 -29.11 1.57 0.03
CA GLY A 107 -30.12 0.52 0.02
C GLY A 107 -30.94 0.43 -1.28
N THR A 108 -30.37 0.89 -2.40
CA THR A 108 -31.04 0.98 -3.71
C THR A 108 -30.40 0.12 -4.80
N ASP A 109 -29.45 -0.74 -4.42
CA ASP A 109 -28.78 -1.64 -5.35
C ASP A 109 -29.66 -2.84 -5.72
N PRO A 110 -29.93 -3.08 -7.00
CA PRO A 110 -30.80 -4.16 -7.44
C PRO A 110 -30.06 -5.48 -7.69
N ASP A 111 -28.72 -5.43 -7.82
CA ASP A 111 -27.89 -6.55 -8.28
C ASP A 111 -27.10 -7.21 -7.15
N PHE A 112 -26.83 -6.48 -6.07
CA PHE A 112 -26.01 -6.90 -4.95
C PHE A 112 -26.67 -6.66 -3.60
N ALA A 113 -26.70 -7.69 -2.77
CA ALA A 113 -27.26 -7.60 -1.42
C ALA A 113 -26.35 -6.80 -0.47
N ASP A 114 -25.04 -6.89 -0.66
CA ASP A 114 -24.03 -6.22 0.15
C ASP A 114 -22.72 -6.06 -0.64
N VAL A 115 -21.77 -5.33 -0.04
CA VAL A 115 -20.46 -5.07 -0.63
C VAL A 115 -19.64 -6.36 -0.81
N SER A 116 -19.86 -7.39 0.02
CA SER A 116 -19.14 -8.67 -0.11
C SER A 116 -19.55 -9.42 -1.38
N ALA A 117 -20.84 -9.41 -1.71
CA ALA A 117 -21.35 -9.97 -2.97
C ALA A 117 -20.82 -9.20 -4.19
N LEU A 118 -20.70 -7.87 -4.09
CA LEU A 118 -20.08 -7.04 -5.13
C LEU A 118 -18.59 -7.35 -5.30
N ILE A 119 -17.83 -7.45 -4.21
CA ILE A 119 -16.41 -7.82 -4.22
C ILE A 119 -16.24 -9.19 -4.89
N ALA A 120 -17.03 -10.19 -4.50
CA ALA A 120 -16.97 -11.51 -5.13
C ALA A 120 -17.24 -11.44 -6.64
N ALA A 121 -18.15 -10.55 -7.07
CA ALA A 121 -18.42 -10.34 -8.47
C ALA A 121 -17.25 -9.70 -9.23
N GLN A 122 -16.70 -8.63 -8.66
CA GLN A 122 -15.54 -7.93 -9.23
C GLN A 122 -14.32 -8.83 -9.29
N THR A 123 -14.04 -9.61 -8.23
CA THR A 123 -12.90 -10.54 -8.18
C THR A 123 -12.97 -11.54 -9.34
N ALA A 124 -14.14 -12.12 -9.60
CA ALA A 124 -14.32 -13.02 -10.74
C ALA A 124 -14.13 -12.30 -12.09
N LEU A 125 -14.64 -11.08 -12.22
CA LEU A 125 -14.50 -10.28 -13.44
C LEU A 125 -13.04 -9.91 -13.72
N PHE A 126 -12.25 -9.55 -12.71
CA PHE A 126 -10.79 -9.38 -12.86
C PHE A 126 -10.08 -10.68 -13.21
N GLY A 127 -10.56 -11.82 -12.71
CA GLY A 127 -10.06 -13.13 -13.08
C GLY A 127 -10.27 -13.46 -14.57
N LEU A 128 -11.37 -13.00 -15.16
CA LEU A 128 -11.82 -13.36 -16.51
C LEU A 128 -11.50 -12.31 -17.58
N ALA A 129 -11.51 -11.03 -17.22
CA ALA A 129 -11.33 -9.94 -18.16
C ALA A 129 -9.86 -9.60 -18.38
N SER A 130 -9.61 -8.99 -19.54
CA SER A 130 -8.33 -8.36 -19.87
C SER A 130 -8.39 -6.88 -19.52
N MET A 131 -7.28 -6.33 -19.06
CA MET A 131 -7.07 -4.90 -18.87
C MET A 131 -6.13 -4.37 -19.94
N GLU A 132 -6.18 -3.06 -20.13
CA GLU A 132 -5.28 -2.32 -21.01
C GLU A 132 -4.58 -1.18 -20.25
N PRO A 133 -3.43 -0.66 -20.73
CA PRO A 133 -2.78 0.48 -20.12
C PRO A 133 -3.73 1.69 -20.14
N THR A 134 -3.84 2.39 -19.01
CA THR A 134 -4.69 3.60 -18.94
C THR A 134 -4.23 4.71 -19.92
N GLN A 135 -2.93 4.73 -20.22
CA GLN A 135 -2.33 5.50 -21.30
C GLN A 135 -1.26 4.68 -22.03
N PRO A 136 -1.05 4.90 -23.34
CA PRO A 136 -0.27 3.97 -24.19
C PRO A 136 1.23 3.91 -23.87
N ASP A 137 1.79 4.97 -23.29
CA ASP A 137 3.21 5.18 -23.02
C ASP A 137 3.65 4.74 -21.61
N ILE A 138 2.77 4.14 -20.80
CA ILE A 138 3.10 3.69 -19.42
C ILE A 138 4.37 2.82 -19.36
N PRO A 139 4.54 1.79 -20.19
CA PRO A 139 5.75 0.95 -20.09
C PRO A 139 7.05 1.73 -20.32
N GLU A 140 7.03 2.70 -21.24
CA GLU A 140 8.17 3.57 -21.54
C GLU A 140 8.45 4.52 -20.38
N LEU A 141 7.42 5.19 -19.87
CA LEU A 141 7.52 6.09 -18.73
C LEU A 141 8.10 5.41 -17.47
N LEU A 142 7.70 4.16 -17.19
CA LEU A 142 8.25 3.39 -16.06
C LEU A 142 9.71 2.96 -16.30
N SER A 143 10.07 2.69 -17.56
CA SER A 143 11.45 2.41 -17.94
C SER A 143 12.34 3.64 -17.73
N GLU A 144 11.85 4.83 -18.08
CA GLU A 144 12.56 6.09 -17.83
C GLU A 144 12.77 6.36 -16.35
N ALA A 145 11.74 6.18 -15.52
CA ALA A 145 11.85 6.37 -14.08
C ALA A 145 12.94 5.47 -13.48
N ARG A 146 12.98 4.20 -13.90
CA ARG A 146 14.02 3.25 -13.49
C ARG A 146 15.40 3.66 -13.98
N ALA A 147 15.53 4.07 -15.24
CA ALA A 147 16.79 4.54 -15.80
C ALA A 147 17.35 5.76 -15.04
N ALA A 148 16.47 6.59 -14.47
CA ALA A 148 16.84 7.69 -13.59
C ALA A 148 17.19 7.26 -12.15
N GLY A 149 17.08 5.98 -11.81
CA GLY A 149 17.37 5.46 -10.48
C GLY A 149 16.30 5.79 -9.44
N VAL A 150 15.04 5.89 -9.86
CA VAL A 150 13.86 5.96 -8.99
C VAL A 150 13.42 4.56 -8.63
N ASP A 151 13.19 4.29 -7.33
CA ASP A 151 12.62 3.02 -6.88
C ASP A 151 11.11 3.04 -7.14
N LEU A 152 10.53 1.90 -7.55
CA LEU A 152 9.09 1.80 -7.83
C LEU A 152 8.41 0.80 -6.90
N PHE A 153 7.20 1.13 -6.44
CA PHE A 153 6.26 0.20 -5.82
C PHE A 153 4.83 0.44 -6.31
N LEU A 154 4.03 -0.61 -6.40
CA LEU A 154 2.60 -0.50 -6.68
C LEU A 154 1.79 -0.61 -5.38
N LEU A 155 0.80 0.24 -5.20
CA LEU A 155 -0.05 0.27 -4.01
C LEU A 155 -1.53 0.33 -4.40
N SER A 156 -2.21 -0.82 -4.37
CA SER A 156 -3.59 -0.95 -4.84
C SER A 156 -4.55 -1.39 -3.73
N ALA A 157 -5.79 -0.93 -3.83
CA ALA A 157 -6.90 -1.33 -2.96
C ALA A 157 -7.35 -2.78 -3.19
N ARG A 158 -6.86 -3.49 -4.22
CA ARG A 158 -7.14 -4.91 -4.44
C ARG A 158 -6.73 -5.76 -3.23
N GLY A 159 -7.38 -6.91 -3.05
CA GLY A 159 -7.06 -7.89 -2.01
C GLY A 159 -5.98 -8.90 -2.46
N PRO A 160 -5.39 -9.66 -1.51
CA PRO A 160 -4.40 -10.69 -1.84
C PRO A 160 -4.88 -11.75 -2.83
N ASP A 161 -6.18 -12.05 -2.85
CA ASP A 161 -6.84 -12.99 -3.77
C ASP A 161 -6.76 -12.56 -5.23
N LEU A 162 -6.52 -11.28 -5.49
CA LEU A 162 -6.37 -10.70 -6.82
C LEU A 162 -4.93 -10.65 -7.32
N TYR A 163 -3.95 -11.13 -6.56
CA TYR A 163 -2.54 -11.01 -6.95
C TYR A 163 -2.25 -11.66 -8.30
N ASP A 164 -2.69 -12.90 -8.53
CA ASP A 164 -2.38 -13.62 -9.76
C ASP A 164 -3.02 -12.97 -11.00
N ALA A 165 -4.27 -12.50 -10.87
CA ALA A 165 -4.94 -11.73 -11.93
C ALA A 165 -4.23 -10.40 -12.19
N THR A 166 -3.79 -9.72 -11.14
CA THR A 166 -3.03 -8.46 -11.23
C THR A 166 -1.70 -8.68 -11.94
N ARG A 167 -0.93 -9.70 -11.54
CA ARG A 167 0.36 -10.03 -12.15
C ARG A 167 0.19 -10.37 -13.62
N ARG A 168 -0.81 -11.20 -13.96
CA ARG A 168 -1.13 -11.56 -15.35
C ARG A 168 -1.36 -10.31 -16.22
N GLU A 169 -2.14 -9.34 -15.75
CA GLU A 169 -2.41 -8.13 -16.54
C GLU A 169 -1.22 -7.17 -16.61
N LEU A 170 -0.41 -7.05 -15.55
CA LEU A 170 0.85 -6.29 -15.61
C LEU A 170 1.81 -6.90 -16.65
N ASP A 171 1.96 -8.22 -16.65
CA ASP A 171 2.83 -8.93 -17.60
C ASP A 171 2.32 -8.83 -19.04
N ARG A 172 1.01 -9.02 -19.26
CA ARG A 172 0.36 -8.89 -20.56
C ARG A 172 0.58 -7.51 -21.18
N ASN A 173 0.59 -6.47 -20.35
CA ASN A 173 0.74 -5.08 -20.79
C ASN A 173 2.18 -4.57 -20.72
N ALA A 174 3.16 -5.47 -20.59
CA ALA A 174 4.59 -5.15 -20.51
C ALA A 174 4.95 -4.15 -19.38
N ILE A 175 4.14 -4.08 -18.33
CA ILE A 175 4.38 -3.25 -17.15
C ILE A 175 5.32 -4.03 -16.23
N ARG A 176 6.62 -3.80 -16.41
CA ARG A 176 7.68 -4.44 -15.63
C ARG A 176 8.33 -3.44 -14.70
N PHE A 177 8.74 -3.91 -13.53
CA PHE A 177 9.46 -3.12 -12.55
C PHE A 177 10.26 -4.03 -11.62
N ASP A 178 11.36 -3.50 -11.13
CA ASP A 178 12.16 -4.10 -10.08
C ASP A 178 11.90 -3.30 -8.82
N ALA A 179 11.45 -3.98 -7.78
CA ALA A 179 11.22 -3.36 -6.49
C ALA A 179 12.32 -3.76 -5.51
N PRO A 180 12.68 -2.86 -4.58
CA PRO A 180 13.64 -3.19 -3.55
C PRO A 180 13.13 -4.36 -2.69
N TYR A 181 13.91 -5.44 -2.64
CA TYR A 181 13.72 -6.45 -1.63
C TYR A 181 14.16 -5.90 -0.28
N ALA A 182 13.28 -5.95 0.71
CA ALA A 182 13.61 -5.59 2.07
C ALA A 182 12.77 -6.41 3.04
N CYS A 183 13.33 -6.61 4.24
CA CYS A 183 12.64 -7.19 5.36
C CYS A 183 12.94 -6.37 6.61
N ALA A 184 11.89 -5.86 7.27
CA ALA A 184 12.03 -5.24 8.58
C ALA A 184 10.96 -5.78 9.54
N PHE A 185 11.39 -6.00 10.79
CA PHE A 185 10.64 -6.71 11.84
C PHE A 185 10.26 -8.14 11.42
N PHE A 186 9.25 -8.29 10.55
CA PHE A 186 8.77 -9.53 9.94
C PHE A 186 8.02 -9.27 8.62
N LEU A 187 8.01 -8.02 8.14
CA LEU A 187 7.44 -7.63 6.86
C LEU A 187 8.52 -7.66 5.80
N CYS A 188 8.50 -8.72 4.99
CA CYS A 188 9.30 -8.88 3.80
C CYS A 188 8.52 -8.50 2.54
N THR A 189 9.18 -7.82 1.60
CA THR A 189 8.58 -7.39 0.32
C THR A 189 8.63 -8.44 -0.78
N GLY A 190 9.36 -9.54 -0.57
CA GLY A 190 9.53 -10.59 -1.58
C GLY A 190 8.31 -11.48 -1.77
N ASN A 191 7.68 -11.95 -0.69
CA ASN A 191 6.52 -12.86 -0.76
C ASN A 191 5.74 -12.93 0.57
N GLY A 192 5.14 -11.81 0.96
CA GLY A 192 4.44 -11.67 2.23
C GLY A 192 2.93 -11.63 2.11
N VAL A 193 2.23 -12.37 2.96
CA VAL A 193 0.80 -12.16 3.28
C VAL A 193 0.71 -11.91 4.78
N TYR A 194 0.11 -10.78 5.16
CA TYR A 194 0.11 -10.31 6.54
C TYR A 194 -1.31 -10.07 7.01
N GLY A 195 -1.64 -10.62 8.18
CA GLY A 195 -2.94 -10.44 8.81
C GLY A 195 -2.91 -9.34 9.87
N ASP A 196 -4.01 -9.23 10.59
CA ASP A 196 -4.22 -8.21 11.62
C ASP A 196 -3.10 -8.16 12.67
N ARG A 197 -2.65 -9.32 13.15
CA ARG A 197 -1.61 -9.40 14.18
C ARG A 197 -0.29 -8.82 13.68
N GLU A 198 0.15 -9.22 12.49
CA GLU A 198 1.41 -8.76 11.90
C GLU A 198 1.33 -7.26 11.61
N ILE A 199 0.24 -6.79 11.00
CA ILE A 199 0.05 -5.36 10.69
C ILE A 199 0.12 -4.51 11.95
N ARG A 200 -0.61 -4.90 13.01
CA ARG A 200 -0.62 -4.17 14.29
C ARG A 200 0.75 -4.14 14.94
N ALA A 201 1.46 -5.27 14.98
CA ALA A 201 2.78 -5.34 15.57
C ALA A 201 3.79 -4.43 14.81
N ALA A 202 3.68 -4.35 13.49
CA ALA A 202 4.56 -3.53 12.68
C ALA A 202 4.23 -2.04 12.80
N LEU A 203 2.94 -1.67 12.86
CA LEU A 203 2.52 -0.30 13.14
C LEU A 203 2.96 0.15 14.54
N ALA A 204 2.79 -0.68 15.56
CA ALA A 204 3.27 -0.38 16.91
C ALA A 204 4.81 -0.21 16.94
N ALA A 205 5.56 -1.01 16.18
CA ALA A 205 7.01 -0.90 16.09
C ALA A 205 7.50 0.43 15.48
N ILE A 206 6.65 1.12 14.72
CA ILE A 206 6.93 2.46 14.17
C ILE A 206 6.22 3.60 14.92
N GLY A 207 5.65 3.32 16.08
CA GLY A 207 5.01 4.32 16.94
C GLY A 207 3.59 4.71 16.54
N GLU A 208 2.95 3.94 15.66
CA GLU A 208 1.56 4.15 15.26
C GLU A 208 0.59 3.46 16.23
N ASN A 209 -0.59 4.07 16.42
CA ASN A 209 -1.67 3.52 17.24
C ASN A 209 -2.76 2.94 16.34
N PRO A 210 -2.76 1.62 16.09
CA PRO A 210 -3.77 1.01 15.22
C PRO A 210 -5.18 1.14 15.82
N PRO A 211 -6.23 1.33 14.99
CA PRO A 211 -7.61 1.40 15.47
C PRO A 211 -8.06 0.06 16.06
N ALA A 212 -9.16 0.08 16.81
CA ALA A 212 -9.73 -1.13 17.40
C ALA A 212 -10.24 -2.14 16.36
N SER A 213 -10.73 -1.65 15.21
CA SER A 213 -11.23 -2.51 14.12
C SER A 213 -10.12 -3.38 13.53
N PRO A 214 -10.37 -4.67 13.25
CA PRO A 214 -9.36 -5.56 12.70
C PRO A 214 -8.96 -5.16 11.28
N TYR A 215 -7.68 -5.33 10.97
CA TYR A 215 -7.17 -5.21 9.61
C TYR A 215 -7.51 -6.47 8.78
N ARG A 216 -7.74 -6.26 7.49
CA ARG A 216 -7.85 -7.33 6.50
C ARG A 216 -6.46 -7.75 6.05
N ASN A 217 -6.35 -8.98 5.55
CA ASN A 217 -5.10 -9.48 5.02
C ASN A 217 -4.60 -8.58 3.88
N ILE A 218 -3.32 -8.23 3.94
CA ILE A 218 -2.59 -7.55 2.87
C ILE A 218 -1.58 -8.49 2.25
N LEU A 219 -1.12 -8.15 1.06
CA LEU A 219 -0.02 -8.83 0.40
C LEU A 219 1.06 -7.81 0.01
N ILE A 220 2.33 -8.18 0.20
CA ILE A 220 3.48 -7.46 -0.32
C ILE A 220 4.36 -8.48 -1.04
N ARG A 221 4.44 -8.40 -2.37
CA ARG A 221 5.16 -9.37 -3.19
C ARG A 221 5.61 -8.73 -4.48
N ASP A 222 6.87 -8.94 -4.85
CA ASP A 222 7.45 -8.51 -6.13
C ASP A 222 7.13 -7.05 -6.49
N GLY A 223 7.22 -6.14 -5.51
CA GLY A 223 6.96 -4.72 -5.69
C GLY A 223 5.50 -4.31 -5.75
N VAL A 224 4.58 -5.22 -5.43
CA VAL A 224 3.14 -4.95 -5.36
C VAL A 224 2.67 -5.08 -3.93
N MET A 225 2.00 -4.03 -3.44
CA MET A 225 1.27 -4.04 -2.18
C MET A 225 -0.23 -3.98 -2.43
N LEU A 226 -0.94 -5.03 -2.05
CA LEU A 226 -2.40 -5.16 -2.17
C LEU A 226 -3.01 -5.01 -0.78
N VAL A 227 -3.80 -3.96 -0.57
CA VAL A 227 -4.23 -3.55 0.78
C VAL A 227 -5.68 -3.88 1.11
N ALA A 228 -6.41 -4.55 0.23
CA ALA A 228 -7.80 -4.95 0.44
C ALA A 228 -8.70 -3.78 0.87
N GLY A 229 -8.61 -2.62 0.23
CA GLY A 229 -9.41 -1.42 0.51
C GLY A 229 -9.12 -0.74 1.85
N GLN A 230 -7.97 -1.03 2.46
CA GLN A 230 -7.52 -0.36 3.68
C GLN A 230 -6.88 1.00 3.36
N ASP A 231 -6.71 1.84 4.38
CA ASP A 231 -6.18 3.20 4.24
C ASP A 231 -4.76 3.20 3.63
N LYS A 232 -4.61 3.74 2.42
CA LYS A 232 -3.32 3.76 1.70
C LYS A 232 -2.26 4.61 2.40
N GLY A 233 -2.65 5.61 3.18
CA GLY A 233 -1.73 6.40 4.00
C GLY A 233 -1.06 5.56 5.10
N VAL A 234 -1.86 4.81 5.84
CA VAL A 234 -1.36 3.86 6.87
C VAL A 234 -0.53 2.75 6.22
N MET A 235 -0.98 2.21 5.10
CA MET A 235 -0.28 1.13 4.40
C MET A 235 1.03 1.59 3.77
N LEU A 236 1.10 2.83 3.27
CA LEU A 236 2.36 3.42 2.81
C LEU A 236 3.36 3.56 3.97
N LYS A 237 2.93 4.01 5.16
CA LYS A 237 3.81 4.05 6.34
C LYS A 237 4.38 2.67 6.68
N LEU A 238 3.54 1.64 6.58
CA LEU A 238 3.94 0.25 6.79
C LEU A 238 4.97 -0.21 5.75
N LEU A 239 4.72 0.07 4.47
CA LEU A 239 5.66 -0.22 3.37
C LEU A 239 6.99 0.48 3.60
N MET A 240 6.95 1.78 3.89
CA MET A 240 8.14 2.61 4.17
C MET A 240 8.94 2.02 5.35
N ALA A 241 8.28 1.55 6.40
CA ALA A 241 8.95 0.88 7.49
C ALA A 241 9.68 -0.40 7.05
N ALA A 242 9.04 -1.20 6.19
CA ALA A 242 9.60 -2.45 5.67
C ALA A 242 10.83 -2.23 4.76
N ILE A 243 10.84 -1.15 3.97
CA ILE A 243 11.88 -0.88 2.96
C ILE A 243 12.98 0.09 3.41
N GLY A 244 13.03 0.43 4.70
CA GLY A 244 14.03 1.35 5.24
C GLY A 244 13.78 2.80 4.83
N GLY A 245 12.54 3.27 5.03
CA GLY A 245 11.99 4.55 4.56
C GLY A 245 12.84 5.79 4.82
N ARG A 246 13.66 5.78 5.88
CA ARG A 246 14.61 6.87 6.19
C ARG A 246 15.71 7.06 5.15
N GLY A 247 15.92 6.09 4.26
CA GLY A 247 16.84 6.19 3.13
C GLY A 247 16.24 6.93 1.92
N TYR A 248 14.96 7.32 1.98
CA TYR A 248 14.30 8.10 0.94
C TYR A 248 14.25 9.57 1.30
N ALA A 249 14.58 10.42 0.33
CA ALA A 249 14.46 11.86 0.45
C ALA A 249 13.02 12.37 0.23
N GLY A 250 12.18 11.57 -0.44
CA GLY A 250 10.78 11.86 -0.67
C GLY A 250 10.07 10.71 -1.37
N VAL A 251 8.74 10.76 -1.34
CA VAL A 251 7.87 9.81 -2.04
C VAL A 251 6.97 10.59 -2.99
N VAL A 252 6.92 10.13 -4.24
CA VAL A 252 5.95 10.60 -5.23
C VAL A 252 4.86 9.54 -5.35
N VAL A 253 3.59 9.95 -5.31
CA VAL A 253 2.45 9.04 -5.43
C VAL A 253 1.54 9.51 -6.55
N ALA A 254 1.06 8.58 -7.39
CA ALA A 254 -0.04 8.84 -8.31
C ALA A 254 -1.18 7.83 -8.08
N ASP A 255 -2.40 8.35 -7.99
CA ASP A 255 -3.62 7.58 -7.69
C ASP A 255 -4.81 8.31 -8.31
N ASP A 256 -5.77 7.58 -8.88
CA ASP A 256 -6.99 8.15 -9.47
C ASP A 256 -8.06 8.45 -8.40
N GLY A 257 -7.97 7.83 -7.23
CA GLY A 257 -8.92 8.01 -6.15
C GLY A 257 -8.62 9.22 -5.28
N GLN A 258 -9.43 10.28 -5.37
CA GLN A 258 -9.33 11.46 -4.48
C GLN A 258 -9.27 11.08 -2.98
N ARG A 259 -10.07 10.10 -2.55
CA ARG A 259 -10.05 9.58 -1.17
C ARG A 259 -8.68 9.02 -0.77
N ASN A 260 -7.98 8.37 -1.69
CA ASN A 260 -6.65 7.82 -1.44
C ASN A 260 -5.62 8.94 -1.29
N ILE A 261 -5.69 9.96 -2.16
CA ILE A 261 -4.84 11.15 -2.08
C ILE A 261 -5.03 11.89 -0.74
N ASP A 262 -6.28 12.03 -0.29
CA ASP A 262 -6.59 12.64 1.01
C ASP A 262 -6.06 11.81 2.19
N ALA A 263 -6.22 10.49 2.15
CA ALA A 263 -5.69 9.58 3.17
C ALA A 263 -4.15 9.63 3.25
N LEU A 264 -3.47 9.63 2.10
CA LEU A 264 -2.01 9.77 2.01
C LEU A 264 -1.54 11.09 2.61
N ALA A 265 -2.20 12.20 2.30
CA ALA A 265 -1.82 13.50 2.82
C ALA A 265 -2.07 13.64 4.33
N ALA A 266 -3.15 13.05 4.85
CA ALA A 266 -3.48 13.09 6.27
C ALA A 266 -2.64 12.10 7.12
N SER A 267 -1.89 11.21 6.48
CA SER A 267 -1.22 10.09 7.15
C SER A 267 -0.04 10.49 8.03
N GLY A 268 0.56 11.67 7.86
CA GLY A 268 1.76 12.05 8.59
C GLY A 268 2.97 11.15 8.29
N ASN A 269 3.17 10.77 7.01
CA ASN A 269 4.33 10.00 6.59
C ASN A 269 5.66 10.70 7.00
N PRO A 270 6.71 9.93 7.36
CA PRO A 270 7.95 10.46 7.92
C PRO A 270 8.86 11.15 6.89
N VAL A 271 8.45 11.19 5.62
CA VAL A 271 9.20 11.81 4.52
C VAL A 271 8.27 12.69 3.69
N PRO A 272 8.78 13.69 2.97
CA PRO A 272 7.96 14.54 2.12
C PRO A 272 7.18 13.73 1.08
N LEU A 273 5.93 14.12 0.85
CA LEU A 273 5.05 13.50 -0.14
C LEU A 273 4.72 14.48 -1.28
N SER A 274 4.84 14.02 -2.52
CA SER A 274 4.26 14.68 -3.69
C SER A 274 3.13 13.81 -4.23
N LEU A 275 1.89 14.29 -4.10
CA LEU A 275 0.69 13.51 -4.36
C LEU A 275 -0.01 14.01 -5.62
N PHE A 276 -0.19 13.11 -6.58
CA PHE A 276 -0.77 13.39 -7.88
C PHE A 276 -2.11 12.67 -8.04
N HIS A 277 -3.21 13.43 -8.06
CA HIS A 277 -4.52 12.89 -8.40
C HIS A 277 -4.61 12.73 -9.92
N TYR A 278 -4.63 11.49 -10.38
CA TYR A 278 -4.61 11.16 -11.80
C TYR A 278 -6.03 11.04 -12.37
N ARG A 279 -6.41 11.95 -13.27
CA ARG A 279 -7.81 12.20 -13.65
C ARG A 279 -8.16 11.81 -15.08
N ARG A 280 -7.32 10.98 -15.71
CA ARG A 280 -7.49 10.59 -17.13
C ARG A 280 -8.80 9.86 -17.42
N ILE A 281 -9.26 9.02 -16.48
CA ILE A 281 -10.52 8.27 -16.62
C ILE A 281 -11.66 9.07 -15.97
N ASP A 282 -12.68 9.40 -16.75
CA ASP A 282 -13.90 10.04 -16.24
C ASP A 282 -14.68 9.05 -15.37
N THR A 283 -15.00 9.45 -14.14
CA THR A 283 -15.71 8.62 -13.15
C THR A 283 -17.24 8.65 -13.31
N ALA A 284 -17.78 9.50 -14.19
CA ALA A 284 -19.21 9.58 -14.45
C ALA A 284 -19.77 8.25 -14.97
N VAL A 285 -20.99 7.92 -14.54
CA VAL A 285 -21.71 6.71 -14.94
C VAL A 285 -23.04 7.10 -15.55
N THR A 286 -23.31 6.64 -16.78
CA THR A 286 -24.60 6.84 -17.41
C THR A 286 -25.57 5.69 -17.09
N ALA A 287 -26.87 5.99 -17.07
CA ALA A 287 -27.89 4.96 -16.89
C ALA A 287 -27.93 3.93 -18.03
N ALA A 288 -27.43 4.29 -19.22
CA ALA A 288 -27.33 3.37 -20.36
C ALA A 288 -26.20 2.34 -20.15
N GLU A 289 -25.00 2.80 -19.77
CA GLU A 289 -23.86 1.93 -19.43
C GLU A 289 -24.22 0.98 -18.28
N ASP A 290 -24.88 1.47 -17.23
CA ASP A 290 -25.32 0.65 -16.09
C ASP A 290 -26.29 -0.46 -16.51
N ARG A 291 -27.33 -0.13 -17.28
CA ARG A 291 -28.28 -1.14 -17.79
C ARG A 291 -27.60 -2.19 -18.66
N GLU A 292 -26.63 -1.78 -19.49
CA GLU A 292 -25.88 -2.70 -20.32
C GLU A 292 -24.99 -3.64 -19.49
N ALA A 293 -24.25 -3.11 -18.51
CA ALA A 293 -23.44 -3.91 -17.60
C ALA A 293 -24.28 -4.92 -16.82
N GLN A 294 -25.46 -4.53 -16.34
CA GLN A 294 -26.38 -5.43 -15.67
C GLN A 294 -26.86 -6.56 -16.60
N ALA A 295 -27.19 -6.25 -17.85
CA ALA A 295 -27.59 -7.26 -18.83
C ALA A 295 -26.45 -8.25 -19.11
N ARG A 296 -25.21 -7.74 -19.30
CA ARG A 296 -24.01 -8.56 -19.51
C ARG A 296 -23.70 -9.43 -18.29
N LEU A 297 -23.80 -8.89 -17.07
CA LEU A 297 -23.60 -9.65 -15.84
C LEU A 297 -24.60 -10.79 -15.69
N ARG A 298 -25.89 -10.53 -15.97
CA ARG A 298 -26.92 -11.59 -15.96
C ARG A 298 -26.63 -12.68 -16.98
N ALA A 299 -26.25 -12.31 -18.20
CA ALA A 299 -25.89 -13.27 -19.24
C ALA A 299 -24.67 -14.11 -18.82
N LEU A 300 -23.63 -13.48 -18.28
CA LEU A 300 -22.43 -14.16 -17.79
C LEU A 300 -22.77 -15.15 -16.67
N ARG A 301 -23.56 -14.74 -15.68
CA ARG A 301 -24.03 -15.62 -14.60
C ARG A 301 -24.86 -16.79 -15.12
N ALA A 302 -25.76 -16.57 -16.09
CA ALA A 302 -26.58 -17.64 -16.66
C ALA A 302 -25.74 -18.73 -17.35
N VAL A 303 -24.60 -18.37 -17.94
CA VAL A 303 -23.68 -19.32 -18.58
C VAL A 303 -22.77 -20.01 -17.56
N LEU A 304 -22.20 -19.25 -16.62
CA LEU A 304 -21.16 -19.76 -15.72
C LEU A 304 -21.71 -20.51 -14.50
N CYS A 305 -22.79 -20.01 -13.90
CA CYS A 305 -23.28 -20.49 -12.61
C CYS A 305 -23.89 -21.89 -12.60
N PRO A 306 -24.41 -22.45 -13.71
CA PRO A 306 -24.77 -23.87 -13.74
C PRO A 306 -23.58 -24.81 -13.55
N ALA A 307 -22.36 -24.38 -13.92
CA ALA A 307 -21.17 -25.22 -13.88
C ALA A 307 -20.24 -24.93 -12.68
N LEU A 308 -20.43 -23.81 -11.99
CA LEU A 308 -19.50 -23.30 -10.98
C LEU A 308 -20.17 -23.07 -9.63
N GLN A 309 -19.56 -23.58 -8.56
CA GLN A 309 -19.93 -23.27 -7.18
C GLN A 309 -19.00 -22.17 -6.65
N THR A 310 -19.36 -20.91 -6.87
CA THR A 310 -18.53 -19.75 -6.48
C THR A 310 -19.39 -18.65 -5.87
N ALA A 311 -18.77 -17.73 -5.12
CA ALA A 311 -19.46 -16.56 -4.55
C ALA A 311 -19.94 -15.56 -5.62
N PHE A 312 -19.39 -15.62 -6.84
CA PHE A 312 -19.89 -14.88 -8.01
C PHE A 312 -21.33 -15.28 -8.38
N CYS A 313 -21.68 -16.54 -8.10
CA CYS A 313 -22.95 -17.16 -8.43
C CYS A 313 -23.91 -17.09 -7.24
N PRO A 314 -24.95 -16.23 -7.29
CA PRO A 314 -25.91 -16.17 -6.21
C PRO A 314 -26.55 -17.55 -6.05
N GLN A 315 -26.52 -18.08 -4.82
CA GLN A 315 -27.19 -19.34 -4.54
C GLN A 315 -28.69 -19.15 -4.79
N HIS A 316 -29.24 -19.88 -5.76
CA HIS A 316 -30.67 -20.05 -5.84
C HIS A 316 -31.13 -20.66 -4.51
N ARG A 317 -31.75 -19.86 -3.64
CA ARG A 317 -32.61 -20.45 -2.60
C ARG A 317 -33.65 -21.26 -3.36
N PRO A 318 -33.74 -22.59 -3.16
CA PRO A 318 -34.79 -23.35 -3.81
C PRO A 318 -36.12 -22.74 -3.39
N VAL A 319 -36.91 -22.32 -4.38
CA VAL A 319 -38.29 -21.91 -4.16
C VAL A 319 -38.94 -23.08 -3.45
N ARG A 320 -39.35 -22.91 -2.20
CA ARG A 320 -40.19 -23.88 -1.50
C ARG A 320 -41.43 -24.05 -2.38
N ARG A 321 -41.47 -25.11 -3.19
CA ARG A 321 -42.71 -25.55 -3.83
C ARG A 321 -43.68 -25.77 -2.68
N GLY A 322 -44.78 -25.01 -2.70
CA GLY A 322 -45.82 -25.08 -1.70
C GLY A 322 -46.18 -26.54 -1.45
N ALA A 323 -46.15 -26.94 -0.18
CA ALA A 323 -46.85 -28.13 0.23
C ALA A 323 -48.33 -27.85 0.00
N GLY A 324 -48.85 -28.31 -1.13
CA GLY A 324 -50.28 -28.44 -1.32
C GLY A 324 -50.83 -29.35 -0.22
N LYS A 325 -51.78 -28.81 0.53
CA LYS A 325 -52.88 -29.54 1.16
C LYS A 325 -54.13 -28.70 0.99
#